data_AF-A0A497SP32-F1
#
_entry.id   AF-A0A497SP32-F1
#
_cell.length_a   1.000
_cell.length_b   1.000
_cell.length_c   1.000
_cell.angle_alpha   90.00
_cell.angle_beta   90.00
_cell.angle_gamma   90.00
#
_symmetry.space_group_name_H-M   'P 1'
#
loop_
_entity.id
_entity.type
_entity.pdbx_description
1 polymer ?
#
loop_
_entity_poly.entity_id
_entity_poly.type
_entity_poly.pdbx_seq_one_letter_code
_entity_poly.pdbx_strand_id
1 'polypeptide(L)'
;MNKRFSLEAVIDYVGYADCYSGHGHAFVDPKVVACIRFGVPVTYKETVRDIIDLIIEDIDNQIDPIEWLDENLTIEEKDQIADLLTDDNIREAIRALIPKDVKDSDPFFEETYELDNDLVEYPLLIGYIHVWREE
;
A
#
# COMPACT_ATOMS: atom_id res chain seq x y z
N MET A 1 5.28 21.11 13.58
CA MET A 1 4.70 21.50 12.27
C MET A 1 3.37 20.80 12.18
N ASN A 2 2.26 21.52 11.98
CA ASN A 2 0.99 20.86 11.67
C ASN A 2 1.20 20.18 10.32
N LYS A 3 1.22 18.84 10.29
CA LYS A 3 1.31 18.09 9.04
C LYS A 3 -0.02 18.29 8.33
N ARG A 4 0.02 18.93 7.15
CA ARG A 4 -1.17 19.19 6.32
C ARG A 4 -1.69 17.92 5.64
N PHE A 5 -0.81 16.92 5.52
CA PHE A 5 -1.12 15.62 4.95
C PHE A 5 -0.54 14.49 5.81
N SER A 6 -1.17 13.32 5.76
CA SER A 6 -0.67 12.08 6.37
C SER A 6 -0.82 10.90 5.41
N LEU A 7 -0.09 9.82 5.70
CA LEU A 7 -0.15 8.58 4.93
C LEU A 7 -0.86 7.50 5.75
N GLU A 8 -1.67 6.71 5.06
CA GLU A 8 -2.27 5.49 5.59
C GLU A 8 -2.09 4.39 4.55
N ALA A 9 -1.54 3.24 4.96
CA ALA A 9 -1.57 2.06 4.12
C ALA A 9 -2.87 1.29 4.37
N VAL A 10 -3.48 0.71 3.34
CA VAL A 10 -4.68 -0.13 3.45
C VAL A 10 -4.49 -1.37 2.57
N ILE A 11 -4.81 -2.55 3.13
CA ILE A 11 -4.89 -3.80 2.36
C ILE A 11 -6.33 -3.96 1.90
N ASP A 12 -6.52 -4.03 0.59
CA ASP A 12 -7.85 -4.16 -0.02
C ASP A 12 -8.18 -5.62 -0.33
N TYR A 13 -7.18 -6.41 -0.73
CA TYR A 13 -7.40 -7.80 -1.12
C TYR A 13 -6.14 -8.66 -1.05
N VAL A 14 -6.32 -9.95 -0.74
CA VAL A 14 -5.28 -10.98 -0.89
C VAL A 14 -5.91 -12.18 -1.60
N GLY A 15 -5.37 -12.54 -2.77
CA GLY A 15 -5.86 -13.66 -3.56
C GLY A 15 -5.56 -13.52 -5.05
N TYR A 16 -6.19 -14.35 -5.89
CA TYR A 16 -5.96 -14.30 -7.33
C TYR A 16 -6.59 -13.05 -7.96
N ALA A 17 -5.86 -12.42 -8.89
CA ALA A 17 -6.22 -11.14 -9.48
C ALA A 17 -7.50 -11.20 -10.31
N ASP A 18 -7.80 -12.34 -10.93
CA ASP A 18 -9.02 -12.60 -11.68
C ASP A 18 -10.29 -12.62 -10.79
N CYS A 19 -10.11 -12.92 -9.50
CA CYS A 19 -11.15 -12.93 -8.49
C CYS A 19 -11.32 -11.56 -7.79
N TYR A 20 -10.43 -10.61 -8.06
CA TYR A 20 -10.50 -9.28 -7.48
C TYR A 20 -11.61 -8.45 -8.12
N SER A 21 -12.70 -8.24 -7.38
CA SER A 21 -13.81 -7.35 -7.76
C SER A 21 -13.83 -6.06 -6.94
N GLY A 22 -12.67 -5.64 -6.42
CA GLY A 22 -12.56 -4.49 -5.51
C GLY A 22 -13.09 -3.21 -6.11
N HIS A 23 -13.49 -2.30 -5.24
CA HIS A 23 -14.15 -1.04 -5.63
C HIS A 23 -13.16 0.05 -6.08
N GLY A 24 -11.85 -0.22 -6.02
CA GLY A 24 -10.80 0.75 -6.31
C GLY A 24 -10.83 1.98 -5.38
N HIS A 25 -10.05 3.00 -5.71
CA HIS A 25 -10.08 4.32 -5.05
C HIS A 25 -11.43 5.06 -5.20
N ALA A 26 -12.41 4.50 -5.93
CA ALA A 26 -13.65 5.17 -6.33
C ALA A 26 -14.67 5.45 -5.20
N PHE A 27 -14.42 4.95 -3.99
CA PHE A 27 -15.31 5.11 -2.82
C PHE A 27 -14.58 5.61 -1.56
N VAL A 28 -13.38 6.15 -1.73
CA VAL A 28 -12.57 6.63 -0.61
C VAL A 28 -13.13 7.97 -0.10
N ASP A 29 -12.97 8.23 1.20
CA ASP A 29 -13.36 9.48 1.86
C ASP A 29 -12.82 10.69 1.06
N PRO A 30 -13.61 11.77 0.86
CA PRO A 30 -13.15 12.97 0.15
C PRO A 30 -11.89 13.64 0.72
N LYS A 31 -11.50 13.30 1.94
CA LYS A 31 -10.24 13.74 2.56
C LYS A 31 -9.01 12.99 2.01
N VAL A 32 -9.18 11.87 1.33
CA VAL A 32 -8.09 11.23 0.60
C VAL A 32 -7.94 11.92 -0.74
N VAL A 33 -6.84 12.64 -0.89
CA VAL A 33 -6.61 13.56 -2.01
C VAL A 33 -5.70 12.96 -3.08
N ALA A 34 -4.97 11.91 -2.73
CA ALA A 34 -4.15 11.13 -3.64
C ALA A 34 -3.96 9.70 -3.09
N CYS A 35 -3.58 8.77 -3.95
CA CYS A 35 -3.18 7.43 -3.52
C CYS A 35 -2.10 6.83 -4.43
N ILE A 36 -1.36 5.85 -3.92
CA ILE A 36 -0.52 4.94 -4.70
C ILE A 36 -1.09 3.55 -4.56
N ARG A 37 -1.32 2.85 -5.67
CA ARG A 37 -1.71 1.43 -5.65
C ARG A 37 -0.46 0.55 -5.61
N PHE A 38 -0.52 -0.53 -4.86
CA PHE A 38 0.45 -1.62 -4.93
C PHE A 38 -0.22 -2.97 -5.18
N GLY A 39 0.51 -3.89 -5.79
CA GLY A 39 0.05 -5.25 -6.08
C GLY A 39 1.21 -6.24 -6.14
N VAL A 40 1.52 -6.90 -5.03
CA VAL A 40 2.70 -7.77 -4.91
C VAL A 40 2.32 -9.25 -4.91
N PRO A 41 3.03 -10.11 -5.64
CA PRO A 41 2.83 -11.55 -5.55
C PRO A 41 3.28 -12.10 -4.20
N VAL A 42 2.50 -13.01 -3.63
CA VAL A 42 2.76 -13.59 -2.30
C VAL A 42 2.64 -15.11 -2.30
N THR A 43 3.37 -15.74 -1.38
CA THR A 43 3.41 -17.19 -1.16
C THR A 43 2.83 -17.61 0.19
N TYR A 44 2.34 -16.64 0.97
CA TYR A 44 1.88 -16.79 2.36
C TYR A 44 2.98 -17.23 3.33
N LYS A 45 4.25 -17.03 2.96
CA LYS A 45 5.43 -17.38 3.78
C LYS A 45 6.30 -16.17 4.08
N GLU A 46 5.96 -15.03 3.51
CA GLU A 46 6.65 -13.77 3.67
C GLU A 46 6.62 -13.32 5.14
N THR A 47 7.75 -12.80 5.59
CA THR A 47 7.81 -12.05 6.83
C THR A 47 7.24 -10.64 6.65
N VAL A 48 6.99 -9.95 7.75
CA VAL A 48 6.60 -8.54 7.72
C VAL A 48 7.59 -7.69 6.91
N ARG A 49 8.89 -7.95 7.07
CA ARG A 49 9.91 -7.24 6.29
C ARG A 49 9.80 -7.52 4.80
N ASP A 50 9.62 -8.78 4.43
CA ASP A 50 9.54 -9.18 3.02
C ASP A 50 8.36 -8.47 2.34
N ILE A 51 7.19 -8.40 2.99
CA ILE A 51 6.02 -7.69 2.43
C ILE A 51 6.28 -6.19 2.30
N ILE A 52 6.85 -5.55 3.31
CA ILE A 52 7.18 -4.12 3.26
C ILE A 52 8.14 -3.84 2.09
N ASP A 53 9.20 -4.64 1.97
CA ASP A 53 10.21 -4.44 0.93
C ASP A 53 9.64 -4.71 -0.47
N LEU A 54 8.79 -5.74 -0.62
CA LEU A 54 8.07 -6.01 -1.88
C LEU A 54 7.14 -4.86 -2.29
N ILE A 55 6.41 -4.26 -1.34
CA ILE A 55 5.50 -3.14 -1.64
C ILE A 55 6.30 -1.91 -2.08
N ILE A 56 7.41 -1.60 -1.41
CA ILE A 56 8.27 -0.47 -1.79
C ILE A 56 8.86 -0.70 -3.18
N GLU A 57 9.37 -1.90 -3.45
CA GLU A 57 9.90 -2.26 -4.77
C GLU A 57 8.84 -2.16 -5.88
N ASP A 58 7.59 -2.58 -5.62
CA ASP A 58 6.50 -2.43 -6.58
C ASP A 58 6.20 -0.97 -6.89
N ILE A 59 6.16 -0.11 -5.86
CA ILE A 59 5.92 1.33 -6.02
C ILE A 59 7.06 2.01 -6.81
N ASP A 60 8.31 1.70 -6.47
CA ASP A 60 9.50 2.29 -7.13
C ASP A 60 9.61 1.92 -8.61
N ASN A 61 9.08 0.77 -9.00
CA ASN A 61 9.07 0.31 -10.38
C ASN A 61 7.96 0.94 -11.23
N GLN A 62 7.04 1.70 -10.64
CA GLN A 62 5.97 2.40 -11.38
C GLN A 62 6.49 3.71 -11.98
N ILE A 63 6.10 4.00 -13.22
CA ILE A 63 6.53 5.22 -13.94
C ILE A 63 5.85 6.48 -13.38
N ASP A 64 4.61 6.36 -12.92
CA ASP A 64 3.83 7.43 -12.31
C ASP A 64 2.90 6.83 -11.25
N PRO A 65 3.41 6.58 -10.03
CA PRO A 65 2.67 5.84 -9.00
C PRO A 65 1.52 6.63 -8.38
N ILE A 66 1.54 7.97 -8.48
CA ILE A 66 0.60 8.83 -7.75
C ILE A 66 -0.66 9.07 -8.57
N GLU A 67 -1.76 8.55 -8.07
CA GLU A 67 -3.10 8.85 -8.56
C GLU A 67 -3.69 10.03 -7.76
N TRP A 68 -3.97 11.13 -8.45
CA TRP A 68 -4.54 12.35 -7.86
C TRP A 68 -6.05 12.27 -7.83
N LEU A 69 -6.65 12.25 -6.64
CA LEU A 69 -8.10 12.12 -6.44
C LEU A 69 -8.80 13.47 -6.29
N ASP A 70 -8.10 14.49 -5.76
CA ASP A 70 -8.60 15.87 -5.69
C ASP A 70 -8.01 16.73 -6.83
N GLU A 71 -8.84 17.05 -7.81
CA GLU A 71 -8.47 17.89 -8.96
C GLU A 71 -8.12 19.35 -8.55
N ASN A 72 -8.51 19.78 -7.35
CA ASN A 72 -8.31 21.15 -6.87
C ASN A 72 -6.99 21.36 -6.11
N LEU A 73 -6.15 20.33 -6.00
CA LEU A 73 -4.84 20.46 -5.37
C LEU A 73 -3.98 21.49 -6.09
N THR A 74 -3.46 22.45 -5.32
CA THR A 74 -2.47 23.42 -5.81
C THR A 74 -1.14 22.74 -6.12
N ILE A 75 -0.30 23.38 -6.94
CA ILE A 75 1.06 22.88 -7.23
C ILE A 75 1.87 22.70 -5.94
N GLU A 76 1.77 23.66 -5.01
CA GLU A 76 2.45 23.58 -3.71
C GLU A 76 1.98 22.37 -2.88
N GLU A 77 0.70 22.02 -2.91
CA GLU A 77 0.19 20.83 -2.22
C GLU A 77 0.67 19.55 -2.90
N LYS A 78 0.74 19.51 -4.23
CA LYS A 78 1.29 18.35 -4.95
C LYS A 78 2.77 18.13 -4.62
N ASP A 79 3.55 19.21 -4.55
CA ASP A 79 4.95 19.15 -4.13
C ASP A 79 5.08 18.64 -2.68
N GLN A 80 4.25 19.13 -1.76
CA GLN A 80 4.22 18.64 -0.38
C GLN A 80 3.85 17.15 -0.27
N ILE A 81 2.94 16.68 -1.12
CA ILE A 81 2.54 15.26 -1.18
C ILE A 81 3.70 14.42 -1.74
N ALA A 82 4.37 14.88 -2.80
CA ALA A 82 5.54 14.19 -3.35
C ALA A 82 6.68 14.09 -2.32
N ASP A 83 6.95 15.17 -1.59
CA ASP A 83 7.95 15.19 -0.51
C ASP A 83 7.56 14.28 0.68
N LEU A 84 6.26 14.01 0.87
CA LEU A 84 5.76 13.10 1.90
C LEU A 84 5.92 11.62 1.49
N LEU A 85 5.84 11.31 0.20
CA LEU A 85 5.85 9.94 -0.35
C LEU A 85 7.27 9.39 -0.52
N THR A 86 8.07 9.43 0.55
CA THR A 86 9.38 8.78 0.60
C THR A 86 9.26 7.32 1.07
N ASP A 87 10.21 6.48 0.71
CA ASP A 87 10.27 5.06 1.13
C ASP A 87 10.16 4.91 2.65
N ASP A 88 10.81 5.80 3.41
CA ASP A 88 10.77 5.77 4.87
C ASP A 88 9.36 6.07 5.40
N ASN A 89 8.67 7.07 4.85
CA ASN A 89 7.31 7.40 5.27
C ASN A 89 6.30 6.33 4.82
N ILE A 90 6.48 5.76 3.63
CA ILE A 90 5.66 4.65 3.12
C ILE A 90 5.87 3.41 4.00
N ARG A 91 7.12 3.09 4.33
CA ARG A 91 7.47 2.01 5.26
C ARG A 91 6.82 2.21 6.63
N GLU A 92 6.86 3.42 7.17
CA GLU A 92 6.16 3.75 8.42
C GLU A 92 4.64 3.55 8.30
N ALA A 93 4.02 3.96 7.19
CA ALA A 93 2.60 3.78 6.95
C ALA A 93 2.19 2.31 6.85
N ILE A 94 2.95 1.49 6.12
CA ILE A 94 2.71 0.03 6.03
C ILE A 94 2.93 -0.62 7.40
N ARG A 95 4.00 -0.26 8.11
CA ARG A 95 4.28 -0.84 9.43
C ARG A 95 3.20 -0.50 10.45
N ALA A 96 2.49 0.62 10.31
CA ALA A 96 1.39 1.02 11.18
C ALA A 96 0.17 0.08 11.09
N LEU A 97 0.00 -0.68 10.01
CA LEU A 97 -1.03 -1.73 9.90
C LEU A 97 -0.78 -2.91 10.83
N ILE A 98 0.49 -3.13 11.18
CA ILE A 98 0.95 -4.34 11.83
C ILE A 98 1.01 -4.09 13.34
N PRO A 99 0.50 -4.99 14.20
CA PRO A 99 0.58 -4.82 15.65
C PRO A 99 2.01 -4.53 16.14
N LYS A 100 2.12 -3.70 17.20
CA LYS A 100 3.42 -3.21 17.69
C LYS A 100 4.31 -4.30 18.29
N ASP A 101 3.71 -5.39 18.72
CA ASP A 101 4.36 -6.56 19.31
C ASP A 101 4.88 -7.57 18.28
N VAL A 102 4.39 -7.50 17.04
CA VAL A 102 4.88 -8.29 15.90
C VAL A 102 6.21 -7.71 15.41
N LYS A 103 7.20 -8.54 15.14
CA LYS A 103 8.51 -8.12 14.63
C LYS A 103 8.57 -8.25 13.12
N ASP A 104 9.51 -7.50 12.53
CA ASP A 104 9.85 -7.61 11.10
C ASP A 104 10.13 -9.04 10.62
N SER A 105 10.69 -9.87 11.50
CA SER A 105 11.04 -11.27 11.21
C SER A 105 9.87 -12.24 11.37
N ASP A 106 8.75 -11.78 11.93
CA ASP A 106 7.59 -12.63 12.16
C ASP A 106 6.80 -12.78 10.84
N PRO A 107 6.05 -13.88 10.67
CA PRO A 107 5.19 -14.07 9.51
C PRO A 107 4.20 -12.92 9.35
N PHE A 108 4.03 -12.44 8.12
CA PHE A 108 3.01 -11.42 7.83
C PHE A 108 1.60 -12.02 7.83
N PHE A 109 1.46 -13.23 7.28
CA PHE A 109 0.19 -13.95 7.21
C PHE A 109 0.02 -14.86 8.42
N GLU A 110 -1.16 -14.80 9.06
CA GLU A 110 -1.49 -15.69 10.18
C GLU A 110 -1.65 -17.15 9.73
N GLU A 111 -2.17 -17.35 8.53
CA GLU A 111 -2.40 -18.65 7.92
C GLU A 111 -1.40 -18.89 6.79
N THR A 112 -0.70 -20.02 6.85
CA THR A 112 0.15 -20.50 5.77
C THR A 112 -0.68 -21.38 4.85
N TYR A 113 -0.76 -20.99 3.58
CA TYR A 113 -1.38 -21.80 2.54
C TYR A 113 -0.29 -22.54 1.77
N GLU A 114 -0.44 -23.86 1.61
CA GLU A 114 0.39 -24.60 0.66
C GLU A 114 -0.12 -24.30 -0.75
N LEU A 115 0.63 -23.47 -1.46
CA LEU A 115 0.42 -23.25 -2.89
C LEU A 115 0.82 -24.51 -3.64
N ASP A 116 -0.04 -24.93 -4.58
CA ASP A 116 0.29 -26.02 -5.49
C ASP A 116 1.47 -25.60 -6.38
N ASN A 117 2.48 -26.46 -6.51
CA ASN A 117 3.69 -26.17 -7.27
C ASN A 117 3.40 -26.07 -8.78
N ASP A 118 2.22 -26.50 -9.22
CA ASP A 118 1.75 -26.39 -10.62
C ASP A 118 1.01 -25.07 -10.90
N LEU A 119 0.92 -24.15 -9.92
CA LEU A 119 0.30 -22.84 -10.12
C LEU A 119 1.10 -22.00 -11.13
N VAL A 120 0.39 -21.51 -12.15
CA VAL A 120 0.93 -20.61 -13.18
C VAL A 120 1.10 -19.19 -12.63
N GLU A 121 0.32 -18.81 -11.62
CA GLU A 121 0.31 -17.46 -11.03
C GLU A 121 0.22 -17.53 -9.50
N TYR A 122 0.95 -16.61 -8.85
CA TYR A 122 0.85 -16.41 -7.41
C TYR A 122 -0.34 -15.49 -7.08
N PRO A 123 -1.00 -15.69 -5.92
CA PRO A 123 -1.95 -14.70 -5.43
C PRO A 123 -1.26 -13.36 -5.22
N LEU A 124 -2.02 -12.27 -5.35
CA LEU A 124 -1.55 -10.91 -5.13
C LEU A 124 -2.06 -10.40 -3.78
N LEU A 125 -1.20 -9.70 -3.07
CA LEU A 125 -1.57 -8.76 -2.01
C LEU A 125 -1.72 -7.37 -2.64
N ILE A 126 -2.95 -6.87 -2.67
CA ILE A 126 -3.33 -5.61 -3.31
C ILE A 126 -3.77 -4.62 -2.24
N GLY A 127 -3.32 -3.39 -2.38
CA GLY A 127 -3.71 -2.31 -1.49
C GLY A 127 -3.29 -0.94 -1.99
N TYR A 128 -3.40 0.02 -1.09
CA TYR A 128 -3.19 1.43 -1.39
C TYR A 128 -2.39 2.12 -0.28
N ILE A 129 -1.57 3.09 -0.65
CA ILE A 129 -1.06 4.14 0.23
C ILE A 129 -1.94 5.37 -0.01
N HIS A 130 -2.83 5.68 0.92
CA HIS A 130 -3.69 6.86 0.89
C HIS A 130 -2.96 8.08 1.45
N VAL A 131 -3.17 9.22 0.79
CA VAL A 131 -2.72 10.53 1.25
C VAL A 131 -3.94 11.29 1.78
N TRP A 132 -4.03 11.44 3.10
CA TRP A 132 -5.10 12.15 3.77
C TRP A 132 -4.76 13.63 3.93
N ARG A 133 -5.74 14.51 3.72
CA ARG A 133 -5.69 15.92 4.12
C ARG A 133 -6.13 16.04 5.59
N GLU A 134 -5.25 16.57 6.43
CA GLU A 134 -5.47 16.79 7.86
C GLU A 134 -6.20 18.12 8.12
N GLU A 135 -7.03 18.17 9.17
CA GLU A 135 -7.76 19.39 9.61
C GLU A 135 -6.99 20.24 10.63
#